data_AF-A0A228I3L4-F1
#
_entry.id   AF-A0A228I3L4-F1
#
_cell.length_a   1.000
_cell.length_b   1.000
_cell.length_c   1.000
_cell.angle_alpha   90.00
_cell.angle_beta   90.00
_cell.angle_gamma   90.00
#
_symmetry.space_group_name_H-M   'P 1'
#
loop_
_entity.id
_entity.type
_entity.pdbx_description
1 polymer ?
#
loop_
_entity_poly.entity_id
_entity_poly.type
_entity_poly.pdbx_seq_one_letter_code
_entity_poly.pdbx_strand_id
1 'polypeptide(L)'
;MAKQKHPAISVAAKADTFRRAGYVFIRTPKTIALAALHPDAYRAITEDKSLVVVHTATELDEAEAKRLPHHDADHVTRHLANADTLTLQVSEDDAKRALALSDIEADLQKREAALDLREAALRDAVADQQARAAEFDAAYASKVTRENELNERERQLDERQAAIDAAEKSTAGAKAASQGRKS
;
A
#
# COMPACT_ATOMS: atom_id res chain seq x y z
N MET A 1 -27.54 49.40 -6.71
CA MET A 1 -27.31 49.09 -5.28
C MET A 1 -25.95 48.45 -5.17
N ALA A 2 -25.06 48.97 -4.33
CA ALA A 2 -23.77 48.32 -4.09
C ALA A 2 -24.01 47.06 -3.24
N LYS A 3 -23.51 45.90 -3.69
CA LYS A 3 -23.54 44.67 -2.88
C LYS A 3 -22.43 44.73 -1.84
N GLN A 4 -22.75 44.40 -0.60
CA GLN A 4 -21.80 44.36 0.50
C GLN A 4 -21.57 42.91 0.92
N LYS A 5 -20.40 42.64 1.52
CA LYS A 5 -20.11 41.33 2.09
C LYS A 5 -20.85 41.20 3.42
N HIS A 6 -21.65 40.16 3.54
CA HIS A 6 -22.33 39.80 4.77
C HIS A 6 -21.85 38.44 5.26
N PRO A 7 -21.71 38.25 6.59
CA PRO A 7 -21.22 36.99 7.13
C PRO A 7 -22.22 35.85 6.83
N ALA A 8 -21.68 34.71 6.42
CA ALA A 8 -22.41 33.50 6.13
C ALA A 8 -21.68 32.26 6.70
N ILE A 9 -22.38 31.13 6.76
CA ILE A 9 -21.79 29.82 7.00
C ILE A 9 -22.02 28.92 5.79
N SER A 10 -20.99 28.19 5.38
CA SER A 10 -21.10 27.09 4.44
C SER A 10 -21.13 25.79 5.22
N VAL A 11 -22.20 25.02 5.06
CA VAL A 11 -22.47 23.83 5.88
C VAL A 11 -22.64 22.61 4.98
N ALA A 12 -21.89 21.55 5.26
CA ALA A 12 -22.04 20.25 4.63
C ALA A 12 -22.24 19.15 5.68
N ALA A 13 -22.99 18.13 5.32
CA ALA A 13 -23.19 16.94 6.16
C ALA A 13 -22.44 15.74 5.60
N LYS A 14 -22.05 14.81 6.47
CA LYS A 14 -21.44 13.53 6.06
C LYS A 14 -22.42 12.64 5.27
N ALA A 15 -23.73 12.77 5.54
CA ALA A 15 -24.81 12.00 4.92
C ALA A 15 -25.81 12.90 4.21
N ASP A 16 -26.40 12.43 3.10
CA ASP A 16 -27.24 13.22 2.19
C ASP A 16 -28.67 13.53 2.67
N THR A 17 -28.96 13.33 3.96
CA THR A 17 -30.29 13.54 4.54
C THR A 17 -30.28 14.14 5.95
N PHE A 18 -29.15 14.71 6.37
CA PHE A 18 -29.01 15.21 7.74
C PHE A 18 -29.89 16.44 7.97
N ARG A 19 -30.64 16.47 9.08
CA ARG A 19 -31.56 17.57 9.40
C ARG A 19 -31.21 18.22 10.73
N ARG A 20 -31.08 19.54 10.74
CA ARG A 20 -30.85 20.32 11.97
C ARG A 20 -31.44 21.71 11.85
N ALA A 21 -32.09 22.18 12.91
CA ALA A 21 -32.67 23.53 13.00
C ALA A 21 -33.59 23.91 11.82
N GLY A 22 -34.34 22.95 11.28
CA GLY A 22 -35.24 23.15 10.13
C GLY A 22 -34.56 23.10 8.75
N TYR A 23 -33.24 22.93 8.70
CA TYR A 23 -32.48 22.79 7.47
C TYR A 23 -32.17 21.33 7.16
N VAL A 24 -32.12 21.00 5.87
CA VAL A 24 -31.63 19.73 5.34
C VAL A 24 -30.25 19.98 4.73
N PHE A 25 -29.25 19.23 5.18
CA PHE A 25 -27.88 19.29 4.72
C PHE A 25 -27.51 17.99 4.01
N ILE A 26 -26.78 18.14 2.92
CA ILE A 26 -26.24 17.05 2.12
C ILE A 26 -24.72 17.18 2.03
N ARG A 27 -24.04 16.29 1.29
CA ARG A 27 -22.60 16.39 1.09
C ARG A 27 -22.17 17.67 0.36
N THR A 28 -23.01 18.18 -0.53
CA THR A 28 -22.79 19.48 -1.18
C THR A 28 -22.98 20.61 -0.16
N PRO A 29 -21.99 21.50 0.01
CA PRO A 29 -22.09 22.59 0.96
C PRO A 29 -23.20 23.56 0.59
N LYS A 30 -24.00 23.96 1.58
CA LYS A 30 -25.02 24.99 1.45
C LYS A 30 -24.59 26.24 2.22
N THR A 31 -24.53 27.37 1.50
CA THR A 31 -24.22 28.66 2.10
C THR A 31 -25.50 29.32 2.65
N ILE A 32 -25.47 29.74 3.90
CA ILE A 32 -26.57 30.39 4.60
C ILE A 32 -26.05 31.68 5.24
N ALA A 33 -26.69 32.81 4.95
CA ALA A 33 -26.37 34.08 5.61
C ALA A 33 -26.65 33.98 7.12
N LEU A 34 -25.73 34.44 7.97
CA LEU A 34 -25.90 34.34 9.43
C LEU A 34 -27.15 35.06 9.92
N ALA A 35 -27.50 36.18 9.29
CA ALA A 35 -28.69 36.97 9.60
C ALA A 35 -30.02 36.26 9.28
N ALA A 36 -29.98 35.20 8.47
CA ALA A 36 -31.14 34.35 8.22
C ALA A 36 -31.37 33.30 9.32
N LEU A 37 -30.38 33.07 10.19
CA LEU A 37 -30.43 32.05 11.24
C LEU A 37 -30.80 32.66 12.59
N HIS A 38 -31.77 32.03 13.26
CA HIS A 38 -32.03 32.29 14.67
C HIS A 38 -30.79 31.95 15.50
N PRO A 39 -30.49 32.65 16.61
CA PRO A 39 -29.34 32.33 17.48
C PRO A 39 -29.26 30.85 17.89
N ASP A 40 -30.41 30.26 18.25
CA ASP A 40 -30.48 28.83 18.60
C ASP A 40 -30.19 27.92 17.40
N ALA A 41 -30.64 28.30 16.21
CA ALA A 41 -30.37 27.55 14.98
C ALA A 41 -28.88 27.60 14.61
N TYR A 42 -28.28 28.79 14.72
CA TYR A 42 -26.85 28.99 14.51
C TYR A 42 -26.03 28.12 15.47
N ARG A 43 -26.37 28.13 16.76
CA ARG A 43 -25.72 27.29 17.77
C ARG A 43 -25.90 25.80 17.48
N ALA A 44 -27.13 25.37 17.18
CA ALA A 44 -27.45 23.99 16.88
C ALA A 44 -26.73 23.45 15.63
N ILE A 45 -26.39 24.31 14.66
CA ILE A 45 -25.65 23.93 13.46
C ILE A 45 -24.14 23.92 13.73
N THR A 46 -23.61 24.94 14.41
CA THR A 46 -22.17 25.11 14.65
C THR A 46 -21.60 24.16 15.71
N GLU A 47 -22.40 23.77 16.71
CA GLU A 47 -21.98 22.82 17.75
C GLU A 47 -22.20 21.35 17.35
N ASP A 48 -22.88 21.07 16.23
CA ASP A 48 -23.18 19.71 15.80
C ASP A 48 -21.98 19.05 15.10
N LYS A 49 -21.42 18.04 15.75
CA LYS A 49 -20.26 17.26 15.25
C LYS A 49 -20.51 16.50 13.95
N SER A 50 -21.77 16.36 13.54
CA SER A 50 -22.16 15.68 12.30
C SER A 50 -22.06 16.59 11.08
N LEU A 51 -21.87 17.89 11.30
CA LEU A 51 -21.77 18.93 10.29
C LEU A 51 -20.35 19.47 10.20
N VAL A 52 -19.92 19.77 8.98
CA VAL A 52 -18.72 20.57 8.72
C VAL A 52 -19.22 21.97 8.41
N VAL A 53 -18.83 22.93 9.25
CA VAL A 53 -19.24 24.33 9.16
C VAL A 53 -18.02 25.20 8.93
N VAL A 54 -18.07 26.04 7.89
CA VAL A 54 -17.02 27.01 7.55
C VAL A 54 -17.63 28.40 7.51
N HIS A 55 -17.11 29.32 8.31
CA HIS A 55 -17.47 30.74 8.23
C HIS A 55 -16.98 31.33 6.92
N THR A 56 -17.86 32.04 6.23
CA THR A 56 -17.64 32.59 4.89
C THR A 56 -18.40 33.92 4.77
N ALA A 57 -18.41 34.51 3.58
CA ALA A 57 -19.16 35.73 3.28
C ALA A 57 -20.01 35.54 2.02
N THR A 58 -21.19 36.15 2.01
CA THR A 58 -22.08 36.24 0.85
C THR A 58 -22.32 37.70 0.49
N GLU A 59 -22.44 37.99 -0.79
CA GLU A 59 -22.81 39.32 -1.27
C GLU A 59 -24.33 39.49 -1.19
N LEU A 60 -24.79 40.44 -0.37
CA LEU A 60 -26.19 40.86 -0.32
C LEU A 60 -26.26 42.37 -0.52
N ASP A 61 -27.40 42.85 -1.01
CA ASP A 61 -27.65 44.29 -0.95
C ASP A 61 -28.11 44.71 0.46
N GLU A 62 -27.99 46.00 0.79
CA GLU A 62 -28.32 46.51 2.11
C GLU A 62 -29.81 46.35 2.47
N ALA A 63 -30.69 46.37 1.47
CA ALA A 63 -32.13 46.21 1.67
C ALA A 63 -32.50 44.74 1.94
N GLU A 64 -31.84 43.80 1.29
CA GLU A 64 -31.94 42.35 1.49
C GLU A 64 -31.38 41.95 2.84
N ALA A 65 -30.22 42.51 3.24
CA ALA A 65 -29.62 42.26 4.55
C ALA A 65 -30.54 42.74 5.69
N LYS A 66 -31.14 43.92 5.57
CA LYS A 66 -32.09 44.48 6.56
C LYS A 66 -33.42 43.73 6.61
N ARG A 67 -33.81 43.05 5.53
CA ARG A 67 -35.02 42.20 5.50
C ARG A 67 -34.82 40.87 6.21
N LEU A 68 -33.58 40.49 6.54
CA LEU A 68 -33.33 39.24 7.23
C LEU A 68 -33.75 39.33 8.70
N PRO A 69 -34.37 38.26 9.25
CA PRO A 69 -35.08 38.34 10.53
C PRO A 69 -34.17 38.61 11.74
N HIS A 70 -32.90 38.26 11.65
CA HIS A 70 -31.95 38.30 12.77
C HIS A 70 -30.70 39.12 12.46
N HIS A 71 -30.83 40.16 11.62
CA HIS A 71 -29.70 41.00 11.21
C HIS A 71 -28.96 41.67 12.38
N ASP A 72 -29.66 41.95 13.48
CA ASP A 72 -29.09 42.56 14.69
C ASP A 72 -28.62 41.55 15.76
N ALA A 73 -28.68 40.24 15.48
CA ALA A 73 -28.32 39.23 16.46
C ALA A 73 -26.81 39.21 16.76
N ASP A 74 -26.44 38.89 18.01
CA ASP A 74 -25.06 38.90 18.50
C ASP A 74 -24.08 38.10 17.63
N HIS A 75 -24.51 36.94 17.11
CA HIS A 75 -23.68 36.12 16.23
C HIS A 75 -23.43 36.79 14.88
N VAL A 76 -24.36 37.59 14.37
CA VAL A 76 -24.17 38.36 13.13
C VAL A 76 -23.17 39.48 13.37
N THR A 77 -23.37 40.29 14.41
CA THR A 77 -22.51 41.43 14.74
C THR A 77 -21.06 41.01 14.97
N ARG A 78 -20.84 39.89 15.69
CA ARG A 78 -19.50 39.34 15.94
C ARG A 78 -18.77 38.95 14.66
N HIS A 79 -19.48 38.37 13.69
CA HIS A 79 -18.89 37.89 12.44
C HIS A 79 -18.83 38.97 11.35
N LEU A 80 -19.67 40.01 11.44
CA LEU A 80 -19.68 41.14 10.50
C LEU A 80 -18.34 41.90 10.52
N ALA A 81 -17.74 42.08 11.71
CA ALA A 81 -16.43 42.73 11.85
C ALA A 81 -15.29 42.00 11.11
N ASN A 82 -15.48 40.71 10.80
CA ASN A 82 -14.51 39.88 10.08
C ASN A 82 -14.96 39.54 8.65
N ALA A 83 -16.10 40.05 8.18
CA ALA A 83 -16.68 39.67 6.89
C ALA A 83 -15.74 40.00 5.70
N ASP A 84 -14.95 41.05 5.82
CA ASP A 84 -14.01 41.47 4.77
C ASP A 84 -12.80 40.53 4.64
N THR A 85 -12.40 39.86 5.73
CA THR A 85 -11.28 38.91 5.77
C THR A 85 -11.71 37.47 5.47
N LEU A 86 -13.02 37.19 5.47
CA LEU A 86 -13.60 35.86 5.18
C LEU A 86 -13.62 35.49 3.68
N THR A 87 -13.00 36.29 2.80
CA THR A 87 -12.75 35.86 1.41
C THR A 87 -11.61 34.87 1.35
N LEU A 88 -12.01 33.60 1.39
CA LEU A 88 -11.28 32.44 0.90
C LEU A 88 -10.63 32.75 -0.46
N GLN A 89 -9.30 32.97 -0.49
CA GLN A 89 -8.49 33.03 -1.73
C GLN A 89 -8.34 31.63 -2.36
N VAL A 90 -9.47 30.94 -2.57
CA VAL A 90 -9.53 29.54 -3.02
C VAL A 90 -8.85 29.34 -4.37
N SER A 91 -8.94 30.32 -5.26
CA SER A 91 -8.36 30.26 -6.61
C SER A 91 -6.84 30.04 -6.62
N GLU A 92 -6.07 30.81 -5.83
CA GLU A 92 -4.61 30.65 -5.81
C GLU A 92 -4.18 29.39 -5.08
N ASP A 93 -4.84 29.06 -3.98
CA ASP A 93 -4.51 27.87 -3.19
C ASP A 93 -4.90 26.59 -3.93
N ASP A 94 -5.98 26.58 -4.70
CA ASP A 94 -6.36 25.45 -5.55
C ASP A 94 -5.41 25.28 -6.72
N ALA A 95 -4.93 26.36 -7.35
CA ALA A 95 -3.92 26.28 -8.39
C ALA A 95 -2.60 25.70 -7.84
N LYS A 96 -2.17 26.12 -6.64
CA LYS A 96 -0.99 25.56 -5.96
C LYS A 96 -1.18 24.08 -5.62
N ARG A 97 -2.36 23.71 -5.12
CA ARG A 97 -2.70 22.30 -4.83
C ARG A 97 -2.69 21.45 -6.09
N ALA A 98 -3.23 21.95 -7.20
CA ALA A 98 -3.25 21.22 -8.48
C ALA A 98 -1.83 20.98 -9.02
N LEU A 99 -0.95 21.99 -8.95
CA LEU A 99 0.45 21.83 -9.34
C LEU A 99 1.18 20.81 -8.44
N ALA A 100 1.01 20.91 -7.12
CA ALA A 100 1.61 19.98 -6.18
C ALA A 100 1.13 18.54 -6.39
N LEU A 101 -0.16 18.33 -6.70
CA LEU A 101 -0.70 17.02 -7.04
C LEU A 101 -0.09 16.48 -8.34
N SER A 102 0.03 17.31 -9.38
CA SER A 102 0.67 16.92 -10.63
C SER A 102 2.13 16.49 -10.43
N ASP A 103 2.88 17.17 -9.57
CA ASP A 103 4.27 16.81 -9.25
C ASP A 103 4.34 15.47 -8.51
N ILE A 104 3.43 15.25 -7.54
CA ILE A 104 3.32 13.98 -6.81
C ILE A 104 2.95 12.84 -7.76
N GLU A 105 2.00 13.04 -8.66
CA GLU A 105 1.60 12.04 -9.65
C GLU A 105 2.76 11.68 -10.58
N ALA A 106 3.53 12.66 -11.03
CA ALA A 106 4.71 12.42 -11.86
C ALA A 106 5.82 11.66 -11.11
N ASP A 107 6.02 11.93 -9.82
CA ASP A 107 6.96 11.18 -8.98
C ASP A 107 6.49 9.74 -8.74
N LEU A 108 5.19 9.55 -8.47
CA LEU A 108 4.61 8.22 -8.30
C LEU A 108 4.76 7.37 -9.56
N GLN A 109 4.45 7.91 -10.74
CA GLN A 109 4.62 7.20 -12.01
C GLN A 109 6.07 6.77 -12.25
N LYS A 110 7.05 7.61 -11.89
CA LYS A 110 8.48 7.26 -11.99
C LYS A 110 8.84 6.11 -11.04
N ARG A 111 8.30 6.12 -9.82
CA ARG A 111 8.54 5.05 -8.84
C ARG A 111 7.87 3.74 -9.25
N GLU A 112 6.66 3.79 -9.79
CA GLU A 112 5.96 2.62 -10.33
C GLU A 112 6.76 1.99 -11.47
N ALA A 113 7.21 2.78 -12.45
CA ALA A 113 8.05 2.28 -13.53
C ALA A 113 9.38 1.65 -13.03
N ALA A 114 9.98 2.23 -11.99
CA ALA A 114 11.19 1.68 -11.37
C ALA A 114 10.92 0.37 -10.61
N LEU A 115 9.76 0.23 -9.99
CA LEU A 115 9.33 -1.01 -9.33
C LEU A 115 9.06 -2.11 -10.35
N ASP A 116 8.37 -1.81 -11.45
CA ASP A 116 8.11 -2.77 -12.53
C ASP A 116 9.40 -3.34 -13.11
N LEU A 117 10.40 -2.47 -13.33
CA LEU A 117 11.72 -2.89 -13.82
C LEU A 117 12.43 -3.81 -12.82
N ARG A 118 12.36 -3.48 -11.52
CA ARG A 118 12.95 -4.32 -10.46
C ARG A 118 12.23 -5.65 -10.32
N GLU A 119 10.91 -5.67 -10.47
CA GLU A 119 10.13 -6.91 -10.42
C GLU A 119 10.48 -7.82 -11.58
N ALA A 120 10.61 -7.28 -12.81
CA ALA A 120 11.08 -8.04 -13.96
C ALA A 120 12.47 -8.64 -13.71
N ALA A 121 13.43 -7.84 -13.23
CA ALA A 121 14.78 -8.32 -12.91
C ALA A 121 14.79 -9.40 -11.83
N LEU A 122 13.91 -9.30 -10.83
CA LEU A 122 13.75 -10.34 -9.80
C LEU A 122 13.18 -11.63 -10.37
N ARG A 123 12.18 -11.56 -11.26
CA ARG A 123 11.63 -12.76 -11.92
C ARG A 123 12.72 -13.47 -12.74
N ASP A 124 13.52 -12.73 -13.49
CA ASP A 124 14.62 -13.30 -14.28
C ASP A 124 15.69 -13.94 -13.37
N ALA A 125 16.05 -13.29 -12.27
CA ALA A 125 17.00 -13.84 -11.30
C ALA A 125 16.48 -15.11 -10.62
N VAL A 126 15.19 -15.18 -10.30
CA VAL A 126 14.55 -16.39 -9.75
C VAL A 126 14.59 -17.53 -10.78
N ALA A 127 14.31 -17.25 -12.05
CA ALA A 127 14.38 -18.25 -13.11
C ALA A 127 15.81 -18.79 -13.30
N ASP A 128 16.83 -17.92 -13.30
CA ASP A 128 18.23 -18.33 -13.37
C ASP A 128 18.63 -19.19 -12.16
N GLN A 129 18.21 -18.80 -10.95
CA GLN A 129 18.49 -19.58 -9.75
C GLN A 129 17.84 -20.97 -9.79
N GLN A 130 16.60 -21.08 -10.29
CA GLN A 130 15.91 -22.35 -10.46
C GLN A 130 16.62 -23.25 -11.48
N ALA A 131 17.10 -22.68 -12.60
CA ALA A 131 17.87 -23.42 -13.59
C ALA A 131 19.17 -23.98 -12.99
N ARG A 132 19.93 -23.16 -12.25
CA ARG A 132 21.15 -23.59 -11.57
C ARG A 132 20.89 -24.67 -10.52
N ALA A 133 19.78 -24.58 -9.79
CA ALA A 133 19.39 -25.61 -8.83
C ALA A 133 19.13 -26.96 -9.54
N ALA A 134 18.41 -26.94 -10.67
CA ALA A 134 18.16 -28.14 -11.46
C ALA A 134 19.46 -28.75 -12.03
N GLU A 135 20.40 -27.91 -12.49
CA GLU A 135 21.73 -28.37 -12.93
C GLU A 135 22.52 -29.03 -11.79
N PHE A 136 22.47 -28.42 -10.59
CA PHE A 136 23.11 -28.98 -9.41
C PHE A 136 22.52 -30.34 -9.02
N ASP A 137 21.20 -30.46 -9.00
CA ASP A 137 20.50 -31.71 -8.69
C ASP A 137 20.84 -32.82 -9.69
N ALA A 138 20.90 -32.48 -10.99
CA ALA A 138 21.31 -33.42 -12.03
C ALA A 138 22.77 -33.88 -11.87
N ALA A 139 23.68 -32.95 -11.57
CA ALA A 139 25.08 -33.27 -11.31
C ALA A 139 25.24 -34.13 -10.06
N TYR A 140 24.47 -33.86 -9.00
CA TYR A 140 24.45 -34.65 -7.78
C TYR A 140 23.96 -36.08 -8.04
N ALA A 141 22.84 -36.23 -8.75
CA ALA A 141 22.32 -37.55 -9.13
C ALA A 141 23.31 -38.37 -9.98
N SER A 142 24.05 -37.71 -10.89
CA SER A 142 25.11 -38.36 -11.65
C SER A 142 26.26 -38.83 -10.76
N LYS A 143 26.67 -38.03 -9.76
CA LYS A 143 27.69 -38.43 -8.79
C LYS A 143 27.27 -39.61 -7.94
N VAL A 144 26.03 -39.62 -7.45
CA VAL A 144 25.46 -40.75 -6.68
C VAL A 144 25.46 -42.02 -7.52
N THR A 145 25.02 -41.95 -8.77
CA THR A 145 25.08 -43.10 -9.70
C THR A 145 26.50 -43.60 -9.85
N ARG A 146 27.47 -42.69 -10.06
CA ARG A 146 28.87 -43.05 -10.22
C ARG A 146 29.48 -43.67 -8.95
N GLU A 147 29.11 -43.17 -7.79
CA GLU A 147 29.54 -43.72 -6.49
C GLU A 147 29.02 -45.14 -6.31
N ASN A 148 27.75 -45.40 -6.62
CA ASN A 148 27.18 -46.74 -6.58
C ASN A 148 27.89 -47.71 -7.54
N GLU A 149 28.22 -47.27 -8.76
CA GLU A 149 29.00 -48.08 -9.71
C GLU A 149 30.40 -48.41 -9.18
N LEU A 150 31.05 -47.47 -8.49
CA LEU A 150 32.38 -47.69 -7.90
C LEU A 150 32.30 -48.66 -6.73
N ASN A 151 31.32 -48.51 -5.83
CA ASN A 151 31.09 -49.43 -4.72
C ASN A 151 30.83 -50.86 -5.20
N GLU A 152 30.06 -51.03 -6.28
CA GLU A 152 29.82 -52.36 -6.86
C GLU A 152 31.10 -52.96 -7.46
N ARG A 153 31.94 -52.15 -8.12
CA ARG A 153 33.24 -52.60 -8.63
C ARG A 153 34.19 -52.98 -7.51
N GLU A 154 34.22 -52.22 -6.42
CA GLU A 154 35.00 -52.52 -5.23
C GLU A 154 34.60 -53.88 -4.66
N ARG A 155 33.30 -54.12 -4.47
CA ARG A 155 32.77 -55.42 -4.05
C ARG A 155 33.22 -56.57 -4.96
N GLN A 156 33.15 -56.38 -6.28
CA GLN A 156 33.59 -57.40 -7.25
C GLN A 156 35.10 -57.67 -7.18
N LEU A 157 35.91 -56.64 -6.89
CA LEU A 157 37.35 -56.80 -6.69
C LEU A 157 37.65 -57.56 -5.40
N ASP A 158 36.94 -57.25 -4.32
CA ASP A 158 37.05 -57.96 -3.04
C ASP A 158 36.68 -59.44 -3.18
N GLU A 159 35.57 -59.75 -3.88
CA GLU A 159 35.15 -61.12 -4.16
C GLU A 159 36.20 -61.88 -4.99
N ARG A 160 36.79 -61.23 -6.00
CA ARG A 160 37.87 -61.82 -6.82
C ARG A 160 39.13 -62.05 -5.99
N GLN A 161 39.51 -61.11 -5.13
CA GLN A 161 40.68 -61.26 -4.27
C GLN A 161 40.48 -62.42 -3.29
N ALA A 162 39.31 -62.51 -2.65
CA ALA A 162 38.98 -63.62 -1.76
C ALA A 162 39.02 -64.98 -2.48
N ALA A 163 38.58 -65.04 -3.75
CA ALA A 163 38.66 -66.25 -4.56
C ALA A 163 40.11 -66.64 -4.90
N ILE A 164 40.97 -65.66 -5.22
CA ILE A 164 42.40 -65.88 -5.44
C ILE A 164 43.06 -66.42 -4.17
N ASP A 165 42.84 -65.77 -3.02
CA ASP A 165 43.40 -66.18 -1.73
C ASP A 165 42.97 -67.61 -1.33
N ALA A 166 41.71 -67.98 -1.61
CA ALA A 166 41.21 -69.32 -1.37
C ALA A 166 41.87 -70.36 -2.30
N ALA A 167 42.05 -70.02 -3.58
CA ALA A 167 42.74 -70.88 -4.55
C ALA A 167 44.22 -71.08 -4.16
N GLU A 168 44.92 -70.02 -3.75
CA GLU A 168 46.30 -70.08 -3.27
C GLU A 168 46.44 -70.97 -2.03
N LYS A 169 45.54 -70.83 -1.05
CA LYS A 169 45.52 -71.73 0.13
C LYS A 169 45.30 -73.19 -0.25
N SER A 170 44.39 -73.46 -1.18
CA SER A 170 44.10 -74.84 -1.62
C SER A 170 45.28 -75.49 -2.34
N THR A 171 45.98 -74.73 -3.19
CA THR A 171 47.15 -75.21 -3.94
C THR A 171 48.38 -75.39 -3.04
N ALA A 172 48.57 -74.52 -2.05
CA ALA A 172 49.61 -74.68 -1.03
C ALA A 172 49.39 -75.95 -0.18
N GLY A 173 48.14 -76.21 0.25
CA GLY A 173 47.77 -77.42 0.99
C GLY A 173 47.98 -78.71 0.19
N ALA A 174 47.63 -78.69 -1.11
CA ALA A 174 47.85 -79.84 -2.01
C ALA A 174 49.34 -80.15 -2.23
N LYS A 175 50.19 -79.12 -2.37
CA LYS A 175 51.65 -79.31 -2.48
C LYS A 175 52.25 -79.91 -1.20
N ALA A 176 51.86 -79.42 -0.02
CA ALA A 176 52.32 -79.94 1.26
C ALA A 176 51.91 -81.41 1.49
N ALA A 177 50.67 -81.78 1.16
CA ALA A 177 50.20 -83.17 1.27
C ALA A 177 50.91 -84.14 0.30
N SER A 178 51.34 -83.66 -0.88
CA SER A 178 52.09 -84.48 -1.85
C SER A 178 53.54 -84.74 -1.44
N GLN A 179 54.15 -83.84 -0.66
CA GLN A 179 55.52 -84.00 -0.16
C GLN A 179 55.59 -84.87 1.11
N GLY A 180 54.56 -84.86 1.96
CA GLY A 180 54.50 -85.70 3.17
C GLY A 180 54.19 -87.19 2.91
N ARG A 181 53.79 -87.58 1.69
CA ARG A 181 53.42 -88.97 1.36
C ARG A 181 54.56 -89.82 0.81
N LYS A 182 55.79 -89.29 0.74
CA LYS A 182 56.97 -89.96 0.17
C LYS A 182 58.05 -90.36 1.21
N SER A 183 57.76 -90.29 2.50
CA SER A 183 58.65 -90.76 3.58
C SER A 183 58.31 -92.16 4.04
#